data_AF-A0A7S0Z1M6-F1
#
_entry.id   AF-A0A7S0Z1M6-F1
#
_cell.length_a   1.000
_cell.length_b   1.000
_cell.length_c   1.000
_cell.angle_alpha   90.00
_cell.angle_beta   90.00
_cell.angle_gamma   90.00
#
_symmetry.space_group_name_H-M   'P 1'
#
loop_
_entity.id
_entity.type
_entity.pdbx_description
1 polymer ?
#
loop_
_entity_poly.entity_id
_entity_poly.type
_entity_poly.pdbx_seq_one_letter_code
_entity_poly.pdbx_strand_id
1 'polypeptide(L)'
;VTWVPKRGMEGGSYTVCFSARDAAGVLDPLPPACRTAVVQRCQYCVRGGDTLGSVMKEYGLDTNWLRLWLHNGNENPAGSGLPRIVANPDLMVGKRGQLTADERRENSLGQPVVWVGPVYEAQEGDGLALLARKFRTTVASLLSVNPDIQGEGDVAPG
;
A
#
# COMPACT_ATOMS: atom_id res chain seq x y z
N VAL A 1 -17.38 -1.42 -15.17
CA VAL A 1 -17.22 -0.40 -14.10
C VAL A 1 -16.06 -0.83 -13.23
N THR A 2 -15.17 0.09 -12.87
CA THR A 2 -14.01 -0.20 -12.01
C THR A 2 -14.00 0.78 -10.86
N TRP A 3 -13.71 0.31 -9.65
CA TRP A 3 -13.40 1.15 -8.51
C TRP A 3 -11.89 1.06 -8.23
N VAL A 4 -11.27 2.22 -8.02
CA VAL A 4 -9.84 2.33 -7.72
C VAL A 4 -9.71 3.25 -6.51
N PRO A 5 -9.00 2.85 -5.44
CA PRO A 5 -8.79 3.71 -4.29
C PRO A 5 -8.00 4.96 -4.71
N LYS A 6 -8.32 6.08 -4.07
CA LYS A 6 -7.63 7.36 -4.26
C LYS A 6 -6.77 7.66 -3.03
N ARG A 7 -5.79 8.55 -3.20
CA ARG A 7 -5.04 9.10 -2.07
C ARG A 7 -6.00 9.70 -1.03
N GLY A 8 -5.73 9.47 0.24
CA GLY A 8 -6.60 9.80 1.36
C GLY A 8 -7.54 8.66 1.78
N MET A 9 -7.45 7.49 1.14
CA MET A 9 -8.24 6.30 1.48
C MET A 9 -7.42 5.22 2.19
N GLU A 10 -6.11 5.42 2.32
CA GLU A 10 -5.18 4.50 2.96
C GLU A 10 -5.60 4.21 4.41
N GLY A 11 -5.48 2.95 4.85
CA GLY A 11 -5.93 2.51 6.18
C GLY A 11 -7.43 2.24 6.28
N GLY A 12 -8.23 2.71 5.31
CA GLY A 12 -9.67 2.53 5.29
C GLY A 12 -10.17 1.20 4.72
N SER A 13 -11.40 0.85 5.09
CA SER A 13 -12.16 -0.28 4.55
C SER A 13 -13.40 0.23 3.82
N TYR A 14 -13.59 -0.19 2.57
CA TYR A 14 -14.64 0.33 1.69
C TYR A 14 -15.46 -0.79 1.09
N THR A 15 -16.78 -0.76 1.29
CA THR A 15 -17.71 -1.68 0.62
C THR A 15 -18.13 -1.08 -0.72
N VAL A 16 -17.74 -1.75 -1.81
CA VAL A 16 -18.05 -1.36 -3.18
C VAL A 16 -19.07 -2.32 -3.74
N CYS A 17 -20.20 -1.80 -4.23
CA CYS A 17 -21.28 -2.58 -4.79
C CYS A 17 -21.46 -2.30 -6.28
N PHE A 18 -21.59 -3.35 -7.08
CA PHE A 18 -21.84 -3.28 -8.52
C PHE A 18 -23.22 -3.84 -8.81
N SER A 19 -24.04 -3.07 -9.51
CA SER A 19 -25.32 -3.53 -10.06
C SER A 19 -25.23 -3.61 -11.58
N ALA A 20 -25.96 -4.57 -12.14
CA ALA A 20 -26.10 -4.73 -13.58
C ALA A 20 -27.58 -4.83 -13.90
N ARG A 21 -27.95 -4.28 -15.06
CA ARG A 21 -29.27 -4.41 -15.67
C ARG A 21 -29.09 -4.77 -17.14
N ASP A 22 -30.06 -5.45 -17.72
CA ASP A 22 -30.06 -5.66 -19.15
C ASP A 22 -30.33 -4.33 -19.89
N ALA A 23 -29.85 -4.24 -21.13
CA ALA A 23 -29.96 -3.00 -21.90
C ALA A 23 -31.40 -2.63 -22.26
N ALA A 24 -32.30 -3.62 -22.34
CA ALA A 24 -33.71 -3.42 -22.66
C ALA A 24 -34.55 -3.10 -21.40
N GLY A 25 -33.99 -3.27 -20.19
CA GLY A 25 -34.67 -3.05 -18.92
C GLY A 25 -35.84 -4.00 -18.68
N VAL A 26 -35.80 -5.19 -19.29
CA VAL A 26 -36.92 -6.15 -19.25
C VAL A 26 -36.85 -7.04 -18.03
N LEU A 27 -35.65 -7.32 -17.52
CA LEU A 27 -35.47 -8.18 -16.36
C LEU A 27 -35.44 -7.36 -15.07
N ASP A 28 -35.99 -7.93 -14.02
CA ASP A 28 -35.85 -7.36 -12.67
C ASP A 28 -34.35 -7.26 -12.32
N PRO A 29 -33.91 -6.13 -11.76
CA PRO A 29 -32.51 -5.92 -11.43
C PRO A 29 -32.06 -6.90 -10.33
N LEU A 30 -30.96 -7.60 -10.59
CA LEU A 30 -30.34 -8.45 -9.59
C LEU A 30 -29.85 -7.60 -8.40
N PRO A 31 -29.83 -8.17 -7.17
CA PRO A 31 -29.22 -7.53 -6.03
C PRO A 31 -27.76 -7.11 -6.33
N PRO A 32 -27.30 -5.94 -5.84
CA PRO A 32 -25.92 -5.51 -6.05
C PRO A 32 -24.91 -6.51 -5.50
N ALA A 33 -23.89 -6.82 -6.29
CA ALA A 33 -22.75 -7.61 -5.84
C ALA A 33 -21.76 -6.70 -5.11
N CYS A 34 -21.67 -6.84 -3.79
CA CYS A 34 -20.77 -6.05 -2.96
C CYS A 34 -19.47 -6.79 -2.62
N ARG A 35 -18.37 -6.04 -2.52
CA ARG A 35 -17.06 -6.51 -2.05
C ARG A 35 -16.45 -5.46 -1.13
N THR A 36 -15.82 -5.90 -0.05
CA THR A 36 -15.07 -5.02 0.86
C THR A 36 -13.61 -4.98 0.41
N ALA A 37 -13.08 -3.79 0.19
CA ALA A 37 -11.70 -3.53 -0.15
C ALA A 37 -11.01 -2.79 0.99
N VAL A 38 -9.94 -3.35 1.54
CA VAL A 38 -9.09 -2.69 2.53
C VAL A 38 -7.92 -2.03 1.79
N VAL A 39 -7.83 -0.71 1.89
CA VAL A 39 -6.77 0.06 1.23
C VAL A 39 -5.55 0.07 2.13
N GLN A 40 -4.52 -0.66 1.73
CA GLN A 40 -3.32 -0.82 2.53
C GLN A 40 -2.54 0.50 2.62
N ARG A 41 -2.01 0.81 3.81
CA ARG A 41 -1.13 1.97 4.02
C ARG A 41 0.19 1.74 3.31
N CYS A 42 0.70 2.77 2.65
CA CYS A 42 2.00 2.78 1.99
C CYS A 42 2.26 1.66 0.97
N GLN A 43 1.24 1.03 0.40
CA GLN A 43 1.38 0.04 -0.68
C GLN A 43 0.85 0.56 -2.01
N TYR A 44 1.62 0.35 -3.08
CA TYR A 44 1.21 0.63 -4.45
C TYR A 44 1.15 -0.66 -5.27
N CYS A 45 0.01 -0.92 -5.91
CA CYS A 45 -0.15 -2.03 -6.85
C CYS A 45 0.46 -1.65 -8.20
N VAL A 46 1.51 -2.35 -8.60
CA VAL A 46 2.24 -2.13 -9.85
C VAL A 46 1.34 -2.41 -11.06
N ARG A 47 1.35 -1.51 -12.03
CA ARG A 47 0.61 -1.58 -13.29
C ARG A 47 1.54 -1.90 -14.45
N GLY A 48 0.95 -2.37 -15.55
CA GLY A 48 1.70 -2.60 -16.79
C GLY A 48 2.31 -1.29 -17.31
N GLY A 49 3.64 -1.24 -17.43
CA GLY A 49 4.38 -0.07 -17.89
C GLY A 49 4.91 0.84 -16.79
N ASP A 50 4.66 0.52 -15.51
CA ASP A 50 5.27 1.26 -14.41
C ASP A 50 6.79 1.06 -14.36
N THR A 51 7.48 2.12 -13.94
CA THR A 51 8.90 2.12 -13.59
C THR A 51 9.04 2.69 -12.19
N LEU A 52 10.16 2.45 -11.50
CA LEU A 52 10.39 3.11 -10.21
C LEU A 52 10.32 4.63 -10.34
N GLY A 53 10.87 5.19 -11.41
CA GLY A 53 10.82 6.63 -11.69
C GLY A 53 9.39 7.17 -11.84
N SER A 54 8.50 6.44 -12.53
CA SER A 54 7.11 6.88 -12.67
C SER A 54 6.34 6.80 -11.35
N VAL A 55 6.55 5.74 -10.56
CA VAL A 55 5.92 5.58 -9.24
C VAL A 55 6.39 6.67 -8.27
N MET A 56 7.68 6.99 -8.24
CA MET A 56 8.19 8.05 -7.36
C MET A 56 7.62 9.42 -7.70
N LYS A 57 7.53 9.74 -9.00
CA LYS A 57 6.97 10.99 -9.48
C LYS A 57 5.50 11.12 -9.05
N GLU A 58 4.72 10.06 -9.21
CA GLU A 58 3.30 10.01 -8.82
C GLU A 58 3.11 10.24 -7.31
N TYR A 59 4.01 9.70 -6.48
CA TYR A 59 3.92 9.81 -5.04
C TYR A 59 4.68 11.00 -4.44
N GLY A 60 5.28 11.86 -5.27
CA GLY A 60 6.05 13.02 -4.80
C GLY A 60 7.17 12.61 -3.85
N LEU A 61 7.76 11.43 -4.06
CA LEU A 61 8.86 10.96 -3.23
C LEU A 61 10.09 11.77 -3.61
N ASP A 62 10.42 12.79 -2.80
CA ASP A 62 11.60 13.68 -2.95
C ASP A 62 12.96 12.95 -2.92
N THR A 63 12.95 11.62 -2.87
CA THR A 63 14.12 10.80 -2.69
C THR A 63 14.50 10.12 -3.99
N ASN A 64 15.80 9.93 -4.21
CA ASN A 64 16.36 9.12 -5.29
C ASN A 64 15.70 7.71 -5.29
N TRP A 65 15.50 7.12 -6.48
CA TRP A 65 14.89 5.79 -6.68
C TRP A 65 15.55 4.71 -5.83
N LEU A 66 16.82 4.93 -5.49
CA LEU A 66 17.60 4.12 -4.56
C LEU A 66 16.92 3.95 -3.19
N ARG A 67 16.22 4.95 -2.64
CA ARG A 67 15.53 4.82 -1.34
C ARG A 67 14.29 3.94 -1.44
N LEU A 68 13.51 4.09 -2.51
CA LEU A 68 12.38 3.21 -2.79
C LEU A 68 12.86 1.76 -2.96
N TRP A 69 13.99 1.57 -3.63
CA TRP A 69 14.65 0.26 -3.76
C TRP A 69 15.17 -0.29 -2.43
N LEU A 70 15.91 0.49 -1.64
CA LEU A 70 16.41 0.05 -0.33
C LEU A 70 15.26 -0.41 0.59
N HIS A 71 14.10 0.24 0.50
CA HIS A 71 12.93 -0.12 1.28
C HIS A 71 12.26 -1.43 0.84
N ASN A 72 12.36 -1.78 -0.45
CA ASN A 72 11.70 -2.96 -1.01
C ASN A 72 12.66 -4.14 -1.27
N GLY A 73 13.96 -3.88 -1.27
CA GLY A 73 15.00 -4.78 -1.77
C GLY A 73 15.87 -5.48 -0.72
N ASN A 74 15.79 -5.09 0.56
CA ASN A 74 16.74 -5.52 1.60
C ASN A 74 16.09 -5.99 2.91
N GLU A 75 14.87 -6.53 2.87
CA GLU A 75 14.35 -7.26 4.03
C GLU A 75 15.06 -8.60 4.11
N ASN A 76 15.71 -8.89 5.24
CA ASN A 76 16.13 -10.24 5.57
C ASN A 76 14.83 -11.04 5.79
N PRO A 77 14.46 -11.99 4.91
CA PRO A 77 13.31 -12.83 5.18
C PRO A 77 13.54 -13.50 6.52
N ALA A 78 12.63 -13.30 7.47
CA ALA A 78 12.75 -13.84 8.81
C ALA A 78 13.05 -15.34 8.71
N GLY A 79 14.26 -15.75 9.12
CA GLY A 79 14.70 -17.14 9.13
C GLY A 79 15.63 -17.63 8.01
N SER A 80 15.98 -16.81 7.01
CA SER A 80 16.83 -17.29 5.89
C SER A 80 18.35 -17.24 6.15
N GLY A 81 18.81 -16.52 7.18
CA GLY A 81 20.22 -16.43 7.55
C GLY A 81 21.15 -15.76 6.52
N LEU A 82 20.61 -15.26 5.42
CA LEU A 82 21.36 -14.58 4.34
C LEU A 82 20.68 -13.24 4.02
N PRO A 83 21.44 -12.13 3.87
CA PRO A 83 20.85 -10.89 3.40
C PRO A 83 20.28 -11.11 2.00
N ARG A 84 18.96 -10.99 1.85
CA ARG A 84 18.31 -10.94 0.54
C ARG A 84 18.72 -9.63 -0.12
N ILE A 85 19.69 -9.70 -1.01
CA ILE A 85 20.11 -8.57 -1.84
C ILE A 85 19.29 -8.64 -3.12
N VAL A 86 18.27 -7.79 -3.28
CA VAL A 86 17.63 -7.61 -4.58
C VAL A 86 18.63 -6.89 -5.50
N ALA A 87 19.46 -7.65 -6.21
CA ALA A 87 20.56 -7.11 -7.03
C ALA A 87 20.10 -6.31 -8.25
N ASN A 88 18.85 -6.49 -8.69
CA ASN A 88 18.26 -5.74 -9.80
C ASN A 88 16.96 -5.02 -9.37
N PRO A 89 16.95 -3.67 -9.35
CA PRO A 89 15.79 -2.88 -8.96
C PRO A 89 14.57 -3.05 -9.87
N ASP A 90 14.75 -3.43 -11.15
CA ASP A 90 13.65 -3.65 -12.10
C ASP A 90 12.83 -4.91 -11.77
N LEU A 91 13.40 -5.82 -10.97
CA LEU A 91 12.73 -7.05 -10.55
C LEU A 91 11.67 -6.81 -9.46
N MET A 92 11.64 -5.65 -8.80
CA MET A 92 10.56 -5.30 -7.86
C MET A 92 9.22 -5.03 -8.57
N VAL A 93 9.30 -4.69 -9.87
CA VAL A 93 8.16 -4.32 -10.74
C VAL A 93 8.00 -5.38 -11.86
N GLY A 94 8.80 -6.45 -11.80
CA GLY A 94 8.92 -7.46 -12.85
C GLY A 94 7.66 -8.28 -13.09
N LYS A 95 7.53 -8.80 -14.31
CA LYS A 95 6.38 -9.61 -14.74
C LYS A 95 6.33 -10.95 -14.00
N ARG A 96 5.12 -11.42 -13.66
CA ARG A 96 4.84 -12.79 -13.20
C ARG A 96 5.57 -13.80 -14.10
N GLY A 97 6.44 -14.62 -13.51
CA GLY A 97 7.21 -15.66 -14.21
C GLY A 97 8.73 -15.51 -14.17
N GLN A 98 9.27 -14.36 -13.77
CA GLN A 98 10.71 -14.14 -13.58
C GLN A 98 11.16 -14.15 -12.10
N LEU A 99 10.22 -14.25 -11.16
CA LEU A 99 10.48 -14.19 -9.71
C LEU A 99 10.06 -15.49 -9.03
N THR A 100 10.89 -16.01 -8.13
CA THR A 100 10.56 -17.12 -7.22
C THR A 100 9.45 -16.71 -6.24
N ALA A 101 8.78 -17.67 -5.60
CA ALA A 101 7.68 -17.37 -4.66
C ALA A 101 8.10 -16.45 -3.52
N ASP A 102 9.33 -16.63 -3.03
CA ASP A 102 9.91 -15.83 -1.95
C ASP A 102 10.33 -14.43 -2.41
N GLU A 103 10.43 -14.20 -3.73
CA GLU A 103 10.77 -12.90 -4.29
C GLU A 103 9.56 -12.03 -4.63
N ARG A 104 8.38 -12.65 -4.72
CA ARG A 104 7.15 -11.97 -5.13
C ARG A 104 6.54 -11.21 -3.95
N ARG A 105 6.76 -9.89 -3.92
CA ARG A 105 5.94 -8.99 -3.09
C ARG A 105 4.60 -8.82 -3.78
N GLU A 106 3.62 -9.62 -3.37
CA GLU A 106 2.26 -9.56 -3.88
C GLU A 106 1.26 -9.29 -2.75
N ASN A 107 0.16 -8.63 -3.08
CA ASN A 107 -0.98 -8.54 -2.18
C ASN A 107 -1.75 -9.89 -2.12
N SER A 108 -2.80 -9.97 -1.31
CA SER A 108 -3.65 -11.16 -1.18
C SER A 108 -4.35 -11.61 -2.48
N LEU A 109 -4.36 -10.75 -3.51
CA LEU A 109 -4.88 -11.04 -4.84
C LEU A 109 -3.78 -11.50 -5.82
N GLY A 110 -2.54 -11.64 -5.36
CA GLY A 110 -1.39 -12.00 -6.16
C GLY A 110 -0.93 -10.89 -7.11
N GLN A 111 -1.31 -9.63 -6.86
CA GLN A 111 -0.85 -8.50 -7.66
C GLN A 111 0.49 -8.00 -7.11
N PRO A 112 1.50 -7.73 -7.97
CA PRO A 112 2.77 -7.18 -7.53
C PRO A 112 2.59 -5.82 -6.84
N VAL A 113 3.25 -5.63 -5.70
CA VAL A 113 3.21 -4.39 -4.92
C VAL A 113 4.60 -3.87 -4.61
N VAL A 114 4.70 -2.55 -4.48
CA VAL A 114 5.87 -1.86 -3.91
C VAL A 114 5.42 -1.01 -2.73
N TRP A 115 6.24 -0.99 -1.68
CA TRP A 115 6.07 -0.12 -0.53
C TRP A 115 6.60 1.26 -0.85
N VAL A 116 5.75 2.28 -0.75
CA VAL A 116 6.09 3.67 -1.07
C VAL A 116 6.47 4.49 0.16
N GLY A 117 6.49 3.87 1.34
CA GLY A 117 6.88 4.47 2.60
C GLY A 117 6.87 3.45 3.75
N PRO A 118 7.57 3.75 4.86
CA PRO A 118 7.57 2.87 6.02
C PRO A 118 6.21 2.84 6.70
N VAL A 119 5.88 1.70 7.31
CA VAL A 119 4.76 1.55 8.23
C VAL A 119 5.30 1.29 9.62
N TYR A 120 4.63 1.84 10.63
CA TYR A 120 4.96 1.64 12.03
C TYR A 120 3.71 1.15 12.75
N GLU A 121 3.85 0.04 13.48
CA GLU A 121 2.83 -0.52 14.35
C GLU A 121 2.90 0.20 15.70
N ALA A 122 1.82 0.86 16.09
CA ALA A 122 1.79 1.58 17.36
C ALA A 122 1.97 0.60 18.52
N GLN A 123 2.74 1.01 19.52
CA GLN A 123 3.03 0.22 20.71
C GLN A 123 2.27 0.77 21.91
N GLU A 124 2.18 -0.03 22.97
CA GLU A 124 1.59 0.43 24.22
C GLU A 124 2.29 1.69 24.74
N GLY A 125 1.50 2.73 25.04
CA GLY A 125 2.01 4.03 25.49
C GLY A 125 2.48 4.97 24.38
N ASP A 126 2.41 4.57 23.10
CA ASP A 126 2.59 5.52 22.01
C ASP A 126 1.43 6.53 21.95
N GLY A 127 1.76 7.74 21.51
CA GLY A 127 0.79 8.81 21.22
C GLY A 127 1.38 9.72 20.13
N LEU A 128 0.53 10.49 19.44
CA LEU A 128 0.94 11.28 18.26
C LEU A 128 2.09 12.23 18.59
N ALA A 129 2.05 12.89 19.75
CA ALA A 129 3.14 13.78 20.17
C ALA A 129 4.48 13.04 20.41
N LEU A 130 4.43 11.85 21.02
CA LEU A 130 5.60 11.02 21.27
C LEU A 130 6.17 10.47 19.95
N LEU A 131 5.31 9.99 19.07
CA LEU A 131 5.67 9.48 17.75
C LEU A 131 6.21 10.58 16.85
N ALA A 132 5.61 11.78 16.85
CA ALA A 132 6.11 12.93 16.11
C ALA A 132 7.55 13.27 16.53
N ARG A 133 7.82 13.27 17.84
CA ARG A 133 9.19 13.47 18.36
C ARG A 133 10.12 12.32 17.98
N LYS A 134 9.68 11.07 18.12
CA LYS A 134 10.45 9.85 17.77
C LYS A 134 10.89 9.88 16.31
N PHE A 135 9.99 10.24 15.40
CA PHE A 135 10.23 10.29 13.96
C PHE A 135 10.74 11.65 13.47
N ARG A 136 11.01 12.59 14.37
CA ARG A 136 11.50 13.94 14.05
C ARG A 136 10.63 14.66 13.03
N THR A 137 9.32 14.60 13.25
CA THR A 137 8.29 15.23 12.42
C THR A 137 7.32 16.01 13.31
N THR A 138 6.22 16.51 12.75
CA THR A 138 5.14 17.15 13.51
C THR A 138 3.91 16.26 13.56
N VAL A 139 3.04 16.48 14.56
CA VAL A 139 1.73 15.81 14.63
C VAL A 139 0.91 16.11 13.37
N ALA A 140 0.94 17.36 12.88
CA ALA A 140 0.25 17.74 11.66
C ALA A 140 0.75 16.96 10.43
N SER A 141 2.07 16.77 10.31
CA SER A 141 2.66 15.98 9.22
C SER A 141 2.40 14.48 9.34
N LEU A 142 2.30 13.94 10.56
CA LEU A 142 1.86 12.55 10.75
C LEU A 142 0.41 12.37 10.31
N LEU A 143 -0.49 13.24 10.76
CA LEU A 143 -1.90 13.15 10.39
C LEU A 143 -2.13 13.38 8.90
N SER A 144 -1.35 14.25 8.25
CA SER A 144 -1.51 14.51 6.82
C SER A 144 -1.21 13.31 5.92
N VAL A 145 -0.52 12.28 6.43
CA VAL A 145 -0.20 11.04 5.70
C VAL A 145 -0.92 9.81 6.25
N ASN A 146 -1.77 9.97 7.28
CA ASN A 146 -2.57 8.90 7.88
C ASN A 146 -4.04 9.36 7.94
N PRO A 147 -4.77 9.33 6.82
CA PRO A 147 -6.11 9.91 6.70
C PRO A 147 -7.17 9.22 7.56
N ASP A 148 -6.89 8.00 8.00
CA ASP A 148 -7.72 7.19 8.89
C ASP A 148 -7.53 7.52 10.39
N ILE A 149 -6.50 8.29 10.74
CA ILE A 149 -6.21 8.74 12.11
C ILE A 149 -6.65 10.19 12.24
N GLN A 150 -7.66 10.46 13.07
CA GLN A 150 -8.21 11.80 13.29
C GLN A 150 -7.69 12.46 14.57
N GLY A 151 -7.20 11.68 15.53
CA GLY A 151 -6.57 12.20 16.75
C GLY A 151 -5.94 11.12 17.63
N GLU A 152 -5.56 11.51 18.84
CA GLU A 152 -4.89 10.62 19.81
C GLU A 152 -5.71 9.36 20.14
N GLY A 153 -7.05 9.47 20.12
CA GLY A 153 -7.94 8.34 20.41
C GLY A 153 -7.90 7.21 19.38
N ASP A 154 -7.36 7.48 18.18
CA ASP A 154 -7.23 6.49 17.11
C ASP A 154 -5.87 5.78 17.14
N VAL A 155 -4.94 6.23 18.00
CA VAL A 155 -3.64 5.57 18.20
C VAL A 155 -3.81 4.48 19.25
N ALA A 156 -3.99 3.26 18.77
CA ALA A 156 -4.08 2.07 19.61
C ALA A 156 -2.95 1.09 19.23
N PRO A 157 -2.46 0.28 20.19
CA PRO A 157 -1.46 -0.73 19.87
C PRO A 157 -1.98 -1.77 18.87
N GLY A 158 -1.16 -2.11 17.88
CA GLY A 158 -1.43 -3.19 16.90
C GLY A 158 -1.29 -2.80 15.43
#